data_AF-A0A9E5LG22-F1
#
_entry.id   AF-A0A9E5LG22-F1
#
_cell.length_a   1.000
_cell.length_b   1.000
_cell.length_c   1.000
_cell.angle_alpha   90.00
_cell.angle_beta   90.00
_cell.angle_gamma   90.00
#
_symmetry.space_group_name_H-M   'P 1'
#
loop_
_entity.id
_entity.type
_entity.pdbx_description
1 polymer ?
#
loop_
_entity_poly.entity_id
_entity_poly.type
_entity_poly.pdbx_seq_one_letter_code
_entity_poly.pdbx_strand_id
1 'polypeptide(L)'
;MAGVFHILLRIAIGSIALVVCAFVIAYYLAARSLPDYDAELELPGALGKIEVVRDTANVPHIFADQDEDVFFGLGYVHAQDRFWQMSMMRRTAQGRLSEIFGPDTVHIDTYMRHLDLYSTAVRSLSVQTPETLAALDAYARGVNARLHEINTYARGRGAPEMFLFNAPFATWQPADSLVMLKLMSVTLSSHMKREIRRAKVSLALPDPERIVDILPDHPATATIALPDYASLWNKPMFETALVDASPDHPLAPWKSIEQAGASN
;
A
#
# COMPACT_ATOMS: atom_id res chain seq x y z
N MET A 1 -22.49 16.65 -52.08
CA MET A 1 -21.28 16.01 -51.52
C MET A 1 -20.34 16.99 -50.82
N ALA A 2 -20.08 18.20 -51.35
CA ALA A 2 -19.18 19.19 -50.72
C ALA A 2 -19.59 19.65 -49.31
N GLY A 3 -20.90 19.84 -49.03
CA GLY A 3 -21.37 20.29 -47.70
C GLY A 3 -21.11 19.28 -46.57
N VAL A 4 -21.28 17.98 -46.85
CA VAL A 4 -21.00 16.90 -45.88
C VAL A 4 -19.50 16.81 -45.58
N PHE A 5 -18.65 16.98 -46.60
CA PHE A 5 -17.19 17.00 -46.43
C PHE A 5 -16.72 18.15 -45.52
N HIS A 6 -17.27 19.37 -45.70
CA HIS A 6 -16.92 20.50 -44.84
C HIS A 6 -17.38 20.32 -43.39
N ILE A 7 -18.53 19.66 -43.16
CA ILE A 7 -19.01 19.34 -41.82
C ILE A 7 -18.09 18.30 -41.16
N LEU A 8 -17.76 17.21 -41.87
CA LEU A 8 -16.85 16.18 -41.36
C LEU A 8 -15.45 16.73 -41.07
N LEU A 9 -14.92 17.61 -41.93
CA LEU A 9 -13.63 18.25 -41.71
C LEU A 9 -13.63 19.16 -40.47
N ARG A 10 -14.70 19.93 -40.25
CA ARG A 10 -14.85 20.77 -39.04
C ARG A 10 -14.96 19.93 -37.78
N ILE A 11 -15.70 18.83 -37.82
CA ILE A 11 -15.80 17.88 -36.70
C ILE A 11 -14.43 17.26 -36.42
N ALA A 12 -13.69 16.84 -37.45
CA ALA A 12 -12.36 16.25 -37.30
C ALA A 12 -11.34 17.26 -36.74
N ILE A 13 -11.33 18.50 -37.21
CA ILE A 13 -10.47 19.56 -36.67
C ILE A 13 -10.85 19.86 -35.22
N GLY A 14 -12.15 19.95 -34.94
CA GLY A 14 -12.68 20.17 -33.58
C GLY A 14 -12.31 19.05 -32.62
N SER A 15 -12.40 17.78 -33.04
CA SER A 15 -12.02 16.64 -32.22
C SER A 15 -10.50 16.57 -31.99
N ILE A 16 -9.69 16.83 -33.02
CA ILE A 16 -8.22 16.93 -32.87
C ILE A 16 -7.86 18.05 -31.89
N ALA A 17 -8.45 19.25 -32.05
CA ALA A 17 -8.20 20.36 -31.14
C ALA A 17 -8.61 20.03 -29.71
N LEU A 18 -9.74 19.34 -29.51
CA LEU A 18 -10.20 18.91 -28.18
C LEU A 18 -9.25 17.89 -27.56
N VAL A 19 -8.76 16.92 -28.34
CA VAL A 19 -7.76 15.94 -27.88
C VAL A 19 -6.46 16.64 -27.49
N VAL A 20 -5.96 17.57 -28.32
CA VAL A 20 -4.75 18.34 -28.01
C VAL A 20 -4.94 19.16 -26.73
N CYS A 21 -6.06 19.87 -26.59
CA CYS A 21 -6.38 20.62 -25.37
C CYS A 21 -6.45 19.71 -24.14
N ALA A 22 -7.09 18.55 -24.24
CA ALA A 22 -7.16 17.58 -23.16
C ALA A 22 -5.76 17.07 -22.76
N PHE A 23 -4.89 16.78 -23.73
CA PHE A 23 -3.50 16.39 -23.49
C PHE A 23 -2.70 17.50 -22.81
N VAL A 24 -2.83 18.75 -23.26
CA VAL A 24 -2.14 19.90 -22.66
C VAL A 24 -2.60 20.12 -21.21
N ILE A 25 -3.91 20.05 -20.95
CA ILE A 25 -4.45 20.17 -19.60
C ILE A 25 -3.95 19.03 -18.71
N ALA A 26 -4.00 17.79 -19.19
CA ALA A 26 -3.52 16.62 -18.44
C ALA A 26 -2.03 16.74 -18.10
N TYR A 27 -1.20 17.12 -19.07
CA TYR A 27 0.23 17.37 -18.86
C TYR A 27 0.47 18.49 -17.84
N TYR A 28 -0.23 19.62 -17.98
CA TYR A 28 -0.09 20.76 -17.05
C TYR A 28 -0.45 20.38 -15.62
N LEU A 29 -1.54 19.63 -15.40
CA LEU A 29 -1.95 19.16 -14.07
C LEU A 29 -0.98 18.13 -13.49
N ALA A 30 -0.47 17.22 -14.32
CA ALA A 30 0.52 16.23 -13.91
C ALA A 30 1.85 16.88 -13.52
N ALA A 31 2.36 17.80 -14.36
CA ALA A 31 3.60 18.53 -14.11
C ALA A 31 3.52 19.38 -12.82
N ARG A 32 2.35 19.92 -12.48
CA ARG A 32 2.14 20.65 -11.21
C ARG A 32 2.23 19.78 -9.95
N SER A 33 2.14 18.46 -10.10
CA SER A 33 2.29 17.51 -8.98
C SER A 33 3.73 17.08 -8.77
N LEU A 34 4.64 17.46 -9.67
CA LEU A 34 6.07 17.24 -9.48
C LEU A 34 6.59 18.17 -8.38
N PRO A 35 7.28 17.64 -7.36
CA PRO A 35 7.91 18.47 -6.35
C PRO A 35 9.05 19.30 -6.94
N ASP A 36 9.22 20.51 -6.41
CA ASP A 36 10.43 21.29 -6.61
C ASP A 36 11.47 20.81 -5.58
N TYR A 37 12.56 20.23 -6.07
CA TYR A 37 13.58 19.59 -5.24
C TYR A 37 14.67 20.58 -4.78
N ASP A 38 14.78 21.75 -5.41
CA ASP A 38 15.77 22.77 -5.09
C ASP A 38 15.19 23.88 -4.19
N ALA A 39 13.95 23.70 -3.74
CA ALA A 39 13.25 24.70 -2.94
C ALA A 39 13.76 24.77 -1.49
N GLU A 40 13.99 25.99 -1.01
CA GLU A 40 14.12 26.26 0.43
C GLU A 40 12.74 26.53 1.02
N LEU A 41 12.35 25.74 2.03
CA LEU A 41 11.01 25.77 2.61
C LEU A 41 11.09 25.91 4.13
N GLU A 42 10.29 26.82 4.68
CA GLU A 42 10.01 26.85 6.12
C GLU A 42 8.81 25.96 6.41
N LEU A 43 9.06 24.82 7.06
CA LEU A 43 8.04 23.81 7.31
C LEU A 43 7.57 23.84 8.78
N PRO A 44 6.25 23.82 9.03
CA PRO A 44 5.75 23.76 10.39
C PRO A 44 6.15 22.43 11.05
N GLY A 45 6.76 22.52 12.23
CA GLY A 45 7.15 21.36 13.03
C GLY A 45 8.55 20.81 12.78
N ALA A 46 9.34 21.44 11.89
CA ALA A 46 10.80 21.25 11.86
C ALA A 46 11.44 21.99 13.05
N LEU A 47 12.41 21.37 13.72
CA LEU A 47 13.07 21.98 14.90
C LEU A 47 14.38 22.67 14.52
N GLY A 48 15.07 22.14 13.51
CA GLY A 48 16.34 22.65 13.01
C GLY A 48 16.40 22.71 11.48
N LYS A 49 17.62 22.95 10.98
CA LYS A 49 17.89 22.94 9.54
C LYS A 49 17.99 21.49 9.07
N ILE A 50 17.23 21.16 8.03
CA ILE A 50 17.24 19.86 7.36
C ILE A 50 17.69 20.07 5.92
N GLU A 51 18.71 19.33 5.50
CA GLU A 51 19.22 19.35 4.13
C GLU A 51 18.91 18.01 3.46
N VAL A 52 18.28 18.05 2.29
CA VAL A 52 17.96 16.87 1.49
C VAL A 52 18.70 16.97 0.17
N VAL A 53 19.71 16.11 -0.02
CA VAL A 53 20.49 16.03 -1.26
C VAL A 53 20.06 14.78 -2.01
N ARG A 54 19.76 14.90 -3.30
CA ARG A 54 19.42 13.75 -4.14
C ARG A 54 20.58 13.38 -5.06
N ASP A 55 20.86 12.08 -5.17
CA ASP A 55 21.86 11.58 -6.10
C ASP A 55 21.33 11.55 -7.56
N THR A 56 22.16 11.05 -8.49
CA THR A 56 21.79 10.94 -9.90
C THR A 56 20.64 9.94 -10.18
N ALA A 57 20.35 9.05 -9.23
CA ALA A 57 19.22 8.14 -9.27
C ALA A 57 17.99 8.67 -8.51
N ASN A 58 18.03 9.95 -8.08
CA ASN A 58 17.01 10.63 -7.31
C ASN A 58 16.79 10.01 -5.91
N VAL A 59 17.79 9.32 -5.37
CA VAL A 59 17.77 8.77 -4.00
C VAL A 59 18.07 9.90 -3.01
N PRO A 60 17.19 10.15 -2.02
CA PRO A 60 17.37 11.23 -1.06
C PRO A 60 18.33 10.84 0.07
N HIS A 61 19.30 11.72 0.31
CA HIS A 61 20.20 11.72 1.46
C HIS A 61 19.81 12.87 2.38
N ILE A 62 19.48 12.57 3.63
CA ILE A 62 18.88 13.51 4.57
C ILE A 62 19.88 13.80 5.68
N PHE A 63 20.19 15.08 5.88
CA PHE A 63 21.15 15.55 6.88
C PHE A 63 20.47 16.54 7.83
N ALA A 64 20.69 16.35 9.13
CA ALA A 64 20.29 17.29 10.17
C ALA A 64 21.17 17.09 11.41
N ASP A 65 21.19 18.07 12.32
CA ASP A 65 21.98 18.02 13.55
C ASP A 65 21.36 17.10 14.64
N GLN A 66 20.07 16.77 14.51
CA GLN A 66 19.32 15.99 15.49
C GLN A 66 18.57 14.84 14.80
N ASP A 67 18.50 13.68 15.46
CA ASP A 67 17.78 12.50 14.95
C ASP A 67 16.31 12.80 14.65
N GLU A 68 15.67 13.63 15.49
CA GLU A 68 14.27 14.03 15.32
C GLU A 68 14.03 14.74 13.98
N ASP A 69 14.93 15.66 13.61
CA ASP A 69 14.88 16.37 12.35
C ASP A 69 15.18 15.44 11.16
N VAL A 70 16.04 14.43 11.33
CA VAL A 70 16.26 13.39 10.31
C VAL A 70 14.97 12.58 10.07
N PHE A 71 14.29 12.14 11.12
CA PHE A 71 13.02 11.41 11.00
C PHE A 71 11.91 12.28 10.40
N PHE A 72 11.85 13.57 10.75
CA PHE A 72 10.97 14.54 10.12
C PHE A 72 11.26 14.65 8.62
N GLY A 73 12.51 14.86 8.23
CA GLY A 73 12.93 14.93 6.84
C GLY A 73 12.56 13.66 6.07
N LEU A 74 12.75 12.48 6.68
CA LEU A 74 12.39 11.20 6.08
C LEU A 74 10.88 11.09 5.81
N GLY A 75 10.05 11.49 6.77
CA GLY A 75 8.60 11.53 6.60
C GLY A 75 8.16 12.49 5.49
N TYR A 76 8.76 13.67 5.45
CA TYR A 76 8.48 14.68 4.42
C TYR A 76 8.84 14.17 3.02
N VAL A 77 10.03 13.61 2.84
CA VAL A 77 10.52 13.08 1.56
C VAL A 77 9.72 11.86 1.09
N HIS A 78 9.36 10.94 1.98
CA HIS A 78 8.45 9.84 1.64
C HIS A 78 7.09 10.35 1.17
N ALA A 79 6.52 11.34 1.84
CA ALA A 79 5.27 11.96 1.42
C ALA A 79 5.43 12.75 0.10
N GLN A 80 6.62 13.29 -0.18
CA GLN A 80 6.92 13.98 -1.42
C GLN A 80 6.96 13.03 -2.62
N ASP A 81 7.58 11.85 -2.46
CA ASP A 81 7.84 10.93 -3.58
C ASP A 81 6.84 9.76 -3.66
N ARG A 82 6.19 9.37 -2.56
CA ARG A 82 5.38 8.14 -2.44
C ARG A 82 3.97 8.38 -1.87
N PHE A 83 3.45 9.58 -2.01
CA PHE A 83 2.18 9.99 -1.40
C PHE A 83 1.01 9.04 -1.70
N TRP A 84 0.84 8.67 -2.97
CA TRP A 84 -0.19 7.72 -3.41
C TRP A 84 0.01 6.34 -2.79
N GLN A 85 1.23 5.80 -2.86
CA GLN A 85 1.59 4.50 -2.30
C GLN A 85 1.27 4.43 -0.80
N MET A 86 1.69 5.45 -0.03
CA MET A 86 1.40 5.53 1.41
C MET A 86 -0.09 5.56 1.70
N SER A 87 -0.86 6.33 0.91
CA SER A 87 -2.32 6.40 1.03
C SER A 87 -2.98 5.04 0.80
N MET A 88 -2.57 4.34 -0.27
CA MET A 88 -3.12 3.03 -0.62
C MET A 88 -2.76 1.95 0.39
N MET A 89 -1.50 1.91 0.85
CA MET A 89 -1.07 0.96 1.87
C MET A 89 -1.83 1.19 3.19
N ARG A 90 -2.01 2.43 3.62
CA ARG A 90 -2.80 2.75 4.82
C ARG A 90 -4.25 2.32 4.68
N ARG A 91 -4.90 2.61 3.55
CA ARG A 91 -6.28 2.17 3.29
C ARG A 91 -6.42 0.66 3.23
N THR A 92 -5.45 -0.03 2.65
CA THR A 92 -5.39 -1.51 2.64
C THR A 92 -5.33 -2.05 4.06
N ALA A 93 -4.41 -1.54 4.88
CA ALA A 93 -4.27 -1.98 6.26
C ALA A 93 -5.50 -1.68 7.14
N GLN A 94 -6.22 -0.60 6.82
CA GLN A 94 -7.47 -0.23 7.48
C GLN A 94 -8.70 -0.96 6.93
N GLY A 95 -8.59 -1.73 5.84
CA GLY A 95 -9.72 -2.28 5.11
C GLY A 95 -10.69 -1.19 4.64
N ARG A 96 -10.18 -0.26 3.85
CA ARG A 96 -10.90 0.90 3.27
C ARG A 96 -10.54 1.15 1.80
N LEU A 97 -10.08 0.12 1.08
CA LEU A 97 -9.77 0.22 -0.36
C LEU A 97 -11.03 0.43 -1.19
N SER A 98 -12.17 -0.11 -0.77
CA SER A 98 -13.45 -0.04 -1.48
C SER A 98 -14.04 1.36 -1.51
N GLU A 99 -13.57 2.26 -0.64
CA GLU A 99 -13.88 3.69 -0.74
C GLU A 99 -13.34 4.32 -2.03
N ILE A 100 -12.29 3.72 -2.62
CA ILE A 100 -11.61 4.22 -3.82
C ILE A 100 -11.96 3.37 -5.04
N PHE A 101 -11.92 2.04 -4.90
CA PHE A 101 -12.08 1.10 -6.01
C PHE A 101 -13.45 0.43 -6.08
N GLY A 102 -14.36 0.76 -5.16
CA GLY A 102 -15.74 0.29 -5.18
C GLY A 102 -15.92 -1.17 -4.74
N PRO A 103 -17.02 -1.83 -5.15
CA PRO A 103 -17.44 -3.11 -4.58
C PRO A 103 -16.46 -4.26 -4.82
N ASP A 104 -15.66 -4.19 -5.89
CA ASP A 104 -14.73 -5.26 -6.27
C ASP A 104 -13.66 -5.52 -5.21
N THR A 105 -13.34 -4.54 -4.35
CA THR A 105 -12.34 -4.68 -3.28
C THR A 105 -12.92 -4.96 -1.89
N VAL A 106 -14.24 -5.15 -1.76
CA VAL A 106 -14.90 -5.32 -0.44
C VAL A 106 -14.43 -6.57 0.29
N HIS A 107 -14.14 -7.63 -0.46
CA HIS A 107 -13.59 -8.87 0.11
C HIS A 107 -12.20 -8.64 0.72
N ILE A 108 -11.38 -7.76 0.11
CA ILE A 108 -10.06 -7.38 0.65
C ILE A 108 -10.24 -6.62 1.94
N ASP A 109 -11.13 -5.62 1.95
CA ASP A 109 -11.39 -4.83 3.15
C ASP A 109 -11.90 -5.70 4.30
N THR A 110 -12.80 -6.63 4.00
CA THR A 110 -13.34 -7.59 4.96
C THR A 110 -12.23 -8.45 5.55
N TYR A 111 -11.33 -8.99 4.71
CA TYR A 111 -10.19 -9.77 5.19
C TYR A 111 -9.25 -8.94 6.08
N MET A 112 -8.89 -7.73 5.65
CA MET A 112 -7.98 -6.86 6.40
C MET A 112 -8.58 -6.39 7.73
N ARG A 113 -9.90 -6.21 7.79
CA ARG A 113 -10.63 -5.94 9.04
C ARG A 113 -10.63 -7.12 10.00
N HIS A 114 -10.70 -8.36 9.52
CA HIS A 114 -10.57 -9.54 10.38
C HIS A 114 -9.18 -9.66 11.01
N LEU A 115 -8.12 -9.23 10.29
CA LEU A 115 -6.77 -9.18 10.85
C LEU A 115 -6.58 -8.05 11.87
N ASP A 116 -7.42 -7.01 11.83
CA ASP A 116 -7.39 -5.86 12.74
C ASP A 116 -5.99 -5.23 12.90
N LEU A 117 -5.26 -5.10 11.77
CA LEU A 117 -3.87 -4.61 11.78
C LEU A 117 -3.77 -3.20 12.37
N TYR A 118 -4.75 -2.35 12.09
CA TYR A 118 -4.72 -0.97 12.55
C TYR A 118 -4.86 -0.85 14.06
N SER A 119 -5.86 -1.50 14.67
CA SER A 119 -6.02 -1.44 16.13
C SER A 119 -4.86 -2.13 16.85
N THR A 120 -4.30 -3.20 16.29
CA THR A 120 -3.07 -3.80 16.83
C THR A 120 -1.86 -2.86 16.71
N ALA A 121 -1.76 -2.03 15.67
CA ALA A 121 -0.71 -1.01 15.54
C ALA A 121 -0.86 0.09 16.59
N VAL A 122 -2.09 0.56 16.84
CA VAL A 122 -2.38 1.52 17.93
C VAL A 122 -1.98 0.94 19.30
N ARG A 123 -2.33 -0.32 19.58
CA ARG A 123 -1.88 -1.02 20.80
C ARG A 123 -0.37 -1.20 20.87
N SER A 124 0.30 -1.38 19.73
CA SER A 124 1.76 -1.50 19.67
C SER A 124 2.44 -0.17 19.98
N LEU A 125 1.81 0.96 19.65
CA LEU A 125 2.35 2.30 19.93
C LEU A 125 2.50 2.55 21.43
N SER A 126 1.53 2.15 22.26
CA SER A 126 1.55 2.43 23.70
C SER A 126 2.64 1.71 24.50
N VAL A 127 3.32 0.74 23.88
CA VAL A 127 4.39 -0.05 24.52
C VAL A 127 5.77 0.24 23.91
N GLN A 128 5.88 1.25 23.04
CA GLN A 128 7.16 1.67 22.46
C GLN A 128 8.01 2.44 23.48
N THR A 129 9.32 2.47 23.26
CA THR A 129 10.23 3.29 24.06
C THR A 129 10.03 4.78 23.77
N PRO A 130 10.41 5.68 24.70
CA PRO A 130 10.33 7.12 24.47
C PRO A 130 11.04 7.58 23.20
N GLU A 131 12.20 7.01 22.90
CA GLU A 131 13.00 7.33 21.70
C GLU A 131 12.27 6.92 20.42
N THR A 132 11.65 5.74 20.43
CA THR A 132 10.86 5.24 19.29
C THR A 132 9.60 6.09 19.08
N LEU A 133 8.93 6.50 20.16
CA LEU A 133 7.78 7.40 20.10
C LEU A 133 8.15 8.75 19.50
N ALA A 134 9.29 9.33 19.91
CA ALA A 134 9.80 10.58 19.37
C ALA A 134 10.09 10.46 17.87
N ALA A 135 10.73 9.37 17.43
CA ALA A 135 10.99 9.12 16.01
C ALA A 135 9.70 8.95 15.18
N LEU A 136 8.72 8.21 15.69
CA LEU A 136 7.44 8.00 15.01
C LEU A 136 6.61 9.29 14.93
N ASP A 137 6.64 10.12 15.98
CA ASP A 137 6.01 11.45 15.98
C ASP A 137 6.67 12.39 14.99
N ALA A 138 8.00 12.47 14.98
CA ALA A 138 8.76 13.27 14.03
C ALA A 138 8.49 12.89 12.59
N TYR A 139 8.51 11.58 12.29
CA TYR A 139 8.13 11.07 10.98
C TYR A 139 6.70 11.49 10.59
N ALA A 140 5.74 11.33 11.50
CA ALA A 140 4.35 11.73 11.24
C ALA A 140 4.22 13.24 10.99
N ARG A 141 4.93 14.07 11.74
CA ARG A 141 5.00 15.53 11.50
C ARG A 141 5.56 15.86 10.13
N GLY A 142 6.62 15.20 9.68
CA GLY A 142 7.19 15.38 8.34
C GLY A 142 6.18 15.09 7.23
N VAL A 143 5.48 13.95 7.32
CA VAL A 143 4.40 13.59 6.38
C VAL A 143 3.28 14.64 6.39
N ASN A 144 2.90 15.11 7.57
CA ASN A 144 1.85 16.11 7.74
C ASN A 144 2.26 17.50 7.25
N ALA A 145 3.53 17.87 7.34
CA ALA A 145 4.06 19.11 6.78
C ALA A 145 3.92 19.12 5.25
N ARG A 146 4.22 18.00 4.59
CA ARG A 146 3.99 17.86 3.14
C ARG A 146 2.50 17.92 2.78
N LEU A 147 1.64 17.26 3.56
CA LEU A 147 0.19 17.35 3.38
C LEU A 147 -0.31 18.80 3.52
N HIS A 148 0.18 19.52 4.53
CA HIS A 148 -0.17 20.92 4.75
C HIS A 148 0.24 21.79 3.56
N GLU A 149 1.47 21.64 3.08
CA GLU A 149 2.00 22.36 1.92
C GLU A 149 1.14 22.12 0.66
N ILE A 150 0.77 20.87 0.37
CA ILE A 150 -0.11 20.52 -0.78
C ILE A 150 -1.45 21.27 -0.69
N ASN A 151 -2.07 21.26 0.50
CA ASN A 151 -3.37 21.87 0.73
C ASN A 151 -3.32 23.40 0.68
N THR A 152 -2.26 24.01 1.23
CA THR A 152 -2.13 25.47 1.34
C THR A 152 -1.76 26.11 0.00
N TYR A 153 -0.81 25.53 -0.74
CA TYR A 153 -0.28 26.14 -1.96
C TYR A 153 -0.87 25.58 -3.26
N ALA A 154 -1.85 24.68 -3.17
CA ALA A 154 -2.49 24.03 -4.32
C ALA A 154 -1.48 23.44 -5.31
N ARG A 155 -0.43 22.79 -4.79
CA ARG A 155 0.64 22.09 -5.55
C ARG A 155 0.12 20.76 -6.14
N GLY A 156 -1.00 20.82 -6.84
CA GLY A 156 -1.73 19.65 -7.34
C GLY A 156 -2.54 18.95 -6.24
N ARG A 157 -2.69 17.62 -6.37
CA ARG A 157 -3.34 16.77 -5.37
C ARG A 157 -2.36 15.85 -4.64
N GLY A 158 -1.07 16.18 -4.64
CA GLY A 158 -0.01 15.39 -4.00
C GLY A 158 0.53 14.22 -4.83
N ALA A 159 -0.28 13.61 -5.69
CA ALA A 159 0.17 12.64 -6.68
C ALA A 159 -0.72 12.67 -7.94
N PRO A 160 -0.21 12.33 -9.14
CA PRO A 160 -0.99 12.29 -10.37
C PRO A 160 -2.25 11.40 -10.28
N GLU A 161 -2.17 10.27 -9.58
CA GLU A 161 -3.27 9.32 -9.38
C GLU A 161 -4.46 9.96 -8.65
N MET A 162 -4.24 10.98 -7.82
CA MET A 162 -5.31 11.66 -7.09
C MET A 162 -6.18 12.60 -7.96
N PHE A 163 -5.79 12.83 -9.21
CA PHE A 163 -6.69 13.43 -10.20
C PHE A 163 -7.69 12.44 -10.78
N LEU A 164 -7.31 11.15 -10.84
CA LEU A 164 -8.16 10.07 -11.34
C LEU A 164 -9.05 9.52 -10.22
N PHE A 165 -8.49 9.39 -9.03
CA PHE A 165 -9.16 8.81 -7.86
C PHE A 165 -9.36 9.87 -6.78
N ASN A 166 -10.59 10.01 -6.30
CA ASN A 166 -10.89 10.90 -5.18
C ASN A 166 -10.47 10.26 -3.85
N ALA A 167 -9.19 10.38 -3.51
CA ALA A 167 -8.59 9.76 -2.33
C ALA A 167 -8.11 10.82 -1.31
N PRO A 168 -9.00 11.40 -0.49
CA PRO A 168 -8.58 12.37 0.52
C PRO A 168 -7.59 11.71 1.50
N PHE A 169 -6.53 12.44 1.83
CA PHE A 169 -5.47 12.00 2.72
C PHE A 169 -5.65 12.62 4.11
N ALA A 170 -6.00 11.79 5.09
CA ALA A 170 -6.06 12.21 6.48
C ALA A 170 -4.64 12.38 7.05
N THR A 171 -4.50 13.21 8.08
CA THR A 171 -3.22 13.40 8.78
C THR A 171 -2.63 12.06 9.19
N TRP A 172 -1.33 11.91 8.95
CA TRP A 172 -0.58 10.74 9.34
C TRP A 172 -0.40 10.72 10.85
N GLN A 173 -0.67 9.57 11.47
CA GLN A 173 -0.49 9.34 12.89
C GLN A 173 0.74 8.43 13.12
N PRO A 174 1.41 8.49 14.28
CA PRO A 174 2.51 7.58 14.60
C PRO A 174 2.17 6.09 14.42
N ALA A 175 0.92 5.70 14.73
CA ALA A 175 0.41 4.35 14.53
C ALA A 175 0.33 3.92 13.05
N ASP A 176 0.16 4.87 12.11
CA ASP A 176 0.16 4.57 10.68
C ASP A 176 1.52 4.02 10.22
N SER A 177 2.63 4.47 10.82
CA SER A 177 3.96 3.93 10.49
C SER A 177 4.11 2.47 10.96
N LEU A 178 3.60 2.15 12.16
CA LEU A 178 3.60 0.77 12.67
C LEU A 178 2.69 -0.16 11.85
N VAL A 179 1.58 0.36 11.30
CA VAL A 179 0.70 -0.46 10.46
C VAL A 179 1.35 -0.83 9.13
N MET A 180 2.28 -0.01 8.60
CA MET A 180 3.05 -0.36 7.40
C MET A 180 3.89 -1.63 7.62
N LEU A 181 4.54 -1.75 8.78
CA LEU A 181 5.34 -2.93 9.13
C LEU A 181 4.46 -4.19 9.24
N LYS A 182 3.28 -4.06 9.85
CA LYS A 182 2.32 -5.17 9.95
C LYS A 182 1.77 -5.55 8.58
N LEU A 183 1.46 -4.58 7.73
CA LEU A 183 1.03 -4.85 6.36
C LEU A 183 2.12 -5.59 5.57
N MET A 184 3.38 -5.17 5.71
CA MET A 184 4.52 -5.86 5.11
C MET A 184 4.62 -7.33 5.57
N SER A 185 4.35 -7.62 6.85
CA SER A 185 4.32 -9.01 7.34
C SER A 185 3.24 -9.86 6.65
N VAL A 186 2.08 -9.29 6.33
CA VAL A 186 1.02 -9.97 5.57
C VAL A 186 1.46 -10.20 4.13
N THR A 187 2.09 -9.22 3.49
CA THR A 187 2.55 -9.34 2.09
C THR A 187 3.64 -10.38 1.91
N LEU A 188 4.45 -10.61 2.96
CA LEU A 188 5.55 -11.58 2.96
C LEU A 188 5.10 -13.01 3.30
N SER A 189 3.86 -13.21 3.74
CA SER A 189 3.36 -14.51 4.20
C SER A 189 2.49 -15.21 3.15
N SER A 190 2.80 -16.49 2.86
CA SER A 190 1.92 -17.40 2.13
C SER A 190 1.34 -18.52 2.99
N HIS A 191 1.59 -18.51 4.30
CA HIS A 191 1.27 -19.61 5.21
C HIS A 191 -0.21 -19.99 5.17
N MET A 192 -1.11 -19.00 5.28
CA MET A 192 -2.55 -19.23 5.22
C MET A 192 -2.97 -19.93 3.91
N LYS A 193 -2.47 -19.46 2.75
CA LYS A 193 -2.78 -20.08 1.45
C LYS A 193 -2.26 -21.53 1.39
N ARG A 194 -1.07 -21.79 1.94
CA ARG A 194 -0.48 -23.14 1.99
C ARG A 194 -1.28 -24.09 2.89
N GLU A 195 -1.68 -23.64 4.07
CA GLU A 195 -2.45 -24.45 5.02
C GLU A 195 -3.86 -24.74 4.51
N ILE A 196 -4.57 -23.73 3.98
CA ILE A 196 -5.88 -23.92 3.36
C ILE A 196 -5.78 -24.89 2.17
N ARG A 197 -4.74 -24.75 1.33
CA ARG A 197 -4.50 -25.68 0.21
C ARG A 197 -4.26 -27.11 0.71
N ARG A 198 -3.39 -27.29 1.71
CA ARG A 198 -3.09 -28.61 2.30
C ARG A 198 -4.35 -29.24 2.91
N ALA A 199 -5.15 -28.46 3.64
CA ALA A 199 -6.42 -28.91 4.21
C ALA A 199 -7.42 -29.33 3.12
N LYS A 200 -7.60 -28.53 2.06
CA LYS A 200 -8.49 -28.86 0.93
C LYS A 200 -8.06 -30.15 0.23
N VAL A 201 -6.76 -30.33 -0.02
CA VAL A 201 -6.21 -31.53 -0.66
C VAL A 201 -6.40 -32.75 0.24
N SER A 202 -6.16 -32.62 1.55
CA SER A 202 -6.35 -33.70 2.53
C SER A 202 -7.82 -34.13 2.68
N LEU A 203 -8.78 -33.20 2.58
CA LEU A 203 -10.20 -33.54 2.57
C LEU A 203 -10.65 -34.20 1.26
N ALA A 204 -9.98 -33.89 0.14
CA ALA A 204 -10.32 -34.43 -1.17
C ALA A 204 -9.68 -35.80 -1.47
N LEU A 205 -8.56 -36.12 -0.84
CA LEU A 205 -7.80 -37.35 -1.06
C LEU A 205 -7.81 -38.24 0.19
N PRO A 206 -8.44 -39.43 0.13
CA PRO A 206 -8.49 -40.36 1.26
C PRO A 206 -7.15 -40.99 1.61
N ASP A 207 -6.19 -40.99 0.68
CA ASP A 207 -4.89 -41.63 0.78
C ASP A 207 -3.82 -40.62 1.19
N PRO A 208 -3.25 -40.72 2.41
CA PRO A 208 -2.22 -39.81 2.90
C PRO A 208 -0.93 -39.82 2.07
N GLU A 209 -0.55 -40.95 1.46
CA GLU A 209 0.70 -41.05 0.68
C GLU A 209 0.64 -40.15 -0.56
N ARG A 210 -0.53 -40.07 -1.21
CA ARG A 210 -0.75 -39.17 -2.35
C ARG A 210 -0.67 -37.69 -1.99
N ILE A 211 -0.96 -37.32 -0.74
CA ILE A 211 -0.84 -35.93 -0.29
C ILE A 211 0.64 -35.54 -0.28
N VAL A 212 1.52 -36.44 0.18
CA VAL A 212 2.97 -36.21 0.19
C VAL A 212 3.53 -36.15 -1.22
N ASP A 213 3.01 -36.92 -2.17
CA ASP A 213 3.44 -36.82 -3.58
C ASP A 213 3.08 -35.47 -4.22
N ILE A 214 1.90 -34.93 -3.92
CA ILE A 214 1.40 -33.68 -4.52
C ILE A 214 1.95 -32.44 -3.79
N LEU A 215 2.05 -32.51 -2.46
CA LEU A 215 2.54 -31.46 -1.58
C LEU A 215 3.68 -32.02 -0.72
N PRO A 216 4.87 -32.26 -1.32
CA PRO A 216 5.98 -32.88 -0.62
C PRO A 216 6.41 -32.04 0.57
N ASP A 217 6.62 -32.72 1.71
CA ASP A 217 7.25 -32.12 2.86
C ASP A 217 8.71 -31.78 2.52
N HIS A 218 9.27 -30.80 3.22
CA HIS A 218 10.64 -30.37 2.98
C HIS A 218 11.60 -31.56 3.22
N PRO A 219 12.58 -31.83 2.34
CA PRO A 219 13.45 -33.01 2.43
C PRO A 219 14.39 -33.02 3.65
N ALA A 220 14.42 -31.93 4.41
CA ALA A 220 15.20 -31.83 5.63
C ALA A 220 14.35 -32.37 6.79
N THR A 221 14.96 -33.16 7.67
CA THR A 221 14.31 -33.65 8.89
C THR A 221 13.73 -32.47 9.64
N ALA A 222 12.40 -32.42 9.78
CA ALA A 222 11.73 -31.30 10.43
C ALA A 222 12.22 -31.21 11.88
N THR A 223 12.80 -30.08 12.27
CA THR A 223 13.18 -29.81 13.67
C THR A 223 11.95 -29.72 14.58
N ILE A 224 10.75 -29.63 13.99
CA ILE A 224 9.45 -29.61 14.67
C ILE A 224 8.50 -30.54 13.90
N ALA A 225 8.07 -31.64 14.53
CA ALA A 225 6.99 -32.47 14.01
C ALA A 225 5.65 -31.78 14.33
N LEU A 226 4.95 -31.30 13.30
CA LEU A 226 3.57 -30.85 13.46
C LEU A 226 2.65 -32.09 13.46
N PRO A 227 1.64 -32.15 14.34
CA PRO A 227 0.62 -33.20 14.28
C PRO A 227 -0.16 -33.12 12.95
N ASP A 228 -0.78 -34.22 12.55
CA ASP A 228 -1.65 -34.23 11.37
C ASP A 228 -2.76 -33.17 11.52
N TYR A 229 -2.94 -32.32 10.51
CA TYR A 229 -3.90 -31.21 10.58
C TYR A 229 -5.33 -31.72 10.85
N ALA A 230 -5.69 -32.88 10.31
CA ALA A 230 -6.98 -33.51 10.58
C ALA A 230 -7.17 -33.89 12.06
N SER A 231 -6.08 -34.26 12.74
CA SER A 231 -6.09 -34.60 14.17
C SER A 231 -6.33 -33.40 15.10
N LEU A 232 -6.16 -32.16 14.60
CA LEU A 232 -6.42 -30.95 15.35
C LEU A 232 -7.92 -30.61 15.48
N TRP A 233 -8.80 -31.28 14.71
CA TRP A 233 -10.21 -30.96 14.63
C TRP A 233 -11.11 -32.15 14.99
N ASN A 234 -11.83 -32.04 16.12
CA ASN A 234 -12.67 -33.11 16.70
C ASN A 234 -14.06 -33.30 16.05
N LYS A 235 -14.36 -32.75 14.87
CA LYS A 235 -15.72 -32.78 14.29
C LYS A 235 -15.73 -33.12 12.80
N PRO A 236 -16.79 -33.81 12.32
CA PRO A 236 -16.95 -34.06 10.89
C PRO A 236 -17.18 -32.71 10.21
N MET A 237 -16.40 -32.50 9.14
CA MET A 237 -16.58 -31.54 8.06
C MET A 237 -17.21 -30.22 8.50
N PHE A 238 -16.36 -29.21 8.73
CA PHE A 238 -16.83 -27.83 8.56
C PHE A 238 -17.65 -27.80 7.28
N GLU A 239 -18.91 -27.34 7.34
CA GLU A 239 -19.54 -26.80 6.14
C GLU A 239 -18.53 -25.78 5.64
N THR A 240 -17.79 -26.15 4.60
CA THR A 240 -17.00 -25.19 3.88
C THR A 240 -18.04 -24.23 3.35
N ALA A 241 -18.25 -23.12 4.06
CA ALA A 241 -18.41 -21.87 3.37
C ALA A 241 -17.21 -21.87 2.43
N LEU A 242 -17.47 -22.22 1.17
CA LEU A 242 -16.64 -21.81 0.07
C LEU A 242 -16.69 -20.29 0.17
N VAL A 243 -15.88 -19.72 1.06
CA VAL A 243 -15.33 -18.41 0.82
C VAL A 243 -14.62 -18.67 -0.49
N ASP A 244 -15.27 -18.26 -1.58
CA ASP A 244 -14.66 -18.21 -2.90
C ASP A 244 -13.25 -17.74 -2.62
N ALA A 245 -12.29 -18.64 -2.89
CA ALA A 245 -10.89 -18.40 -2.58
C ALA A 245 -10.63 -17.01 -3.13
N SER A 246 -10.46 -16.04 -2.23
CA SER A 246 -10.64 -14.64 -2.54
C SER A 246 -9.95 -14.41 -3.88
N PRO A 247 -10.69 -14.01 -4.94
CA PRO A 247 -10.11 -13.99 -6.27
C PRO A 247 -8.78 -13.29 -6.16
N ASP A 248 -7.73 -13.82 -6.81
CA ASP A 248 -6.41 -13.21 -6.83
C ASP A 248 -6.56 -11.82 -7.47
N HIS A 249 -7.01 -10.87 -6.66
CA HIS A 249 -7.36 -9.54 -7.06
C HIS A 249 -6.03 -8.80 -7.09
N PRO A 250 -5.71 -8.03 -8.15
CA PRO A 250 -4.42 -7.36 -8.27
C PRO A 250 -4.07 -6.43 -7.09
N LEU A 251 -5.09 -5.94 -6.38
CA LEU A 251 -4.96 -5.08 -5.21
C LEU A 251 -4.91 -5.83 -3.87
N ALA A 252 -5.01 -7.16 -3.86
CA ALA A 252 -4.91 -7.94 -2.64
C ALA A 252 -3.47 -7.91 -2.09
N PRO A 253 -3.26 -7.65 -0.79
CA PRO A 253 -1.92 -7.57 -0.22
C PRO A 253 -1.26 -8.94 -0.03
N TRP A 254 -2.02 -10.03 0.10
CA TRP A 254 -1.44 -11.36 0.25
C TRP A 254 -0.94 -11.89 -1.09
N LYS A 255 0.31 -12.35 -1.13
CA LYS A 255 0.94 -12.85 -2.34
C LYS A 255 0.60 -14.32 -2.61
N SER A 256 0.80 -14.76 -3.85
CA SER A 256 0.75 -16.18 -4.18
C SER A 256 1.91 -16.92 -3.48
N ILE A 257 1.88 -18.26 -3.47
CA ILE A 257 2.93 -19.05 -2.81
C ILE A 257 4.29 -18.78 -3.46
N GLU A 258 4.29 -18.57 -4.78
CA GLU A 258 5.46 -18.31 -5.62
C GLU A 258 5.99 -16.88 -5.46
N GLN A 259 5.16 -15.95 -4.96
CA GLN A 259 5.46 -14.53 -4.82
C GLN A 259 5.56 -14.07 -3.36
N ALA A 260 5.48 -14.98 -2.40
CA ALA A 260 5.67 -14.68 -0.98
C ALA A 260 7.12 -14.90 -0.54
N GLY A 261 7.62 -14.07 0.38
CA GLY A 261 9.00 -14.08 0.83
C GLY A 261 9.70 -12.73 0.63
N ALA A 262 10.85 -12.56 1.29
CA ALA A 262 11.58 -11.29 1.35
C ALA A 262 12.43 -10.98 0.09
N SER A 263 12.49 -11.89 -0.88
CA SER A 263 13.40 -11.82 -2.04
C SER A 263 12.68 -11.80 -3.39
N ASN A 264 11.40 -11.42 -3.41
CA ASN A 264 10.59 -11.33 -4.62
C ASN A 264 10.52 -9.91 -5.17
#